data_AF-A0A4Q1FP47-F1
#
_entry.id   AF-A0A4Q1FP47-F1
#
_cell.length_a   1.000
_cell.length_b   1.000
_cell.length_c   1.000
_cell.angle_alpha   90.00
_cell.angle_beta   90.00
_cell.angle_gamma   90.00
#
_symmetry.space_group_name_H-M   'P 1'
#
loop_
_entity.id
_entity.type
_entity.pdbx_description
1 polymer ?
#
loop_
_entity_poly.entity_id
_entity_poly.type
_entity_poly.pdbx_seq_one_letter_code
_entity_poly.pdbx_strand_id
1 'polypeptide(L)'
;MIYEAENKVLGNFIKKAGEYTQHSNGSSHAAWLDEVFEDFKTSIEEELIANDHKIRLTNKLFLTHIGENSFHISSEGWTGDRLKFSEIKKLYKYNITKKEETKKYDDLAKTVYHRTAYYFPLVEKFKSFLQDKPAHTPNQTLSQPENYVLVIDEINRANLSSVLGELIYALEYRGKAVESVYEVEGNRDLILPPNLYIIGTMNTADRSVGHIDYAIRRRFAFIDVLPESLEHDSNIHFNSEGFEKVSQLFKNGNISGEFEAKDVQLGHSYFIAPKQDPVNHQNRDEIFRMKMNYEVVPILLEYVKDGVLIGNYDGKDIKEYINTLKMNN
;
A
#
# COMPACT_ATOMS: atom_id res chain seq x y z
N MET A 1 24.27 17.38 0.53
CA MET A 1 23.08 17.32 1.40
C MET A 1 23.57 17.06 2.82
N ILE A 2 23.16 17.91 3.77
CA ILE A 2 23.37 17.63 5.20
C ILE A 2 22.13 16.85 5.62
N TYR A 3 22.31 15.61 6.07
CA TYR A 3 21.22 14.81 6.61
C TYR A 3 21.08 15.13 8.09
N GLU A 4 19.88 15.54 8.51
CA GLU A 4 19.55 15.81 9.92
C GLU A 4 18.81 14.60 10.50
N ALA A 5 19.20 14.16 11.69
CA ALA A 5 18.56 13.04 12.36
C ALA A 5 17.25 13.49 13.00
N GLU A 6 16.12 13.11 12.41
CA GLU A 6 14.80 13.40 12.94
C GLU A 6 14.23 12.19 13.70
N ASN A 7 13.80 12.40 14.93
CA ASN A 7 13.14 11.37 15.74
C ASN A 7 11.64 11.28 15.42
N LYS A 8 11.06 10.09 15.60
CA LYS A 8 9.60 9.81 15.45
C LYS A 8 9.04 10.00 14.04
N VAL A 9 9.88 10.17 13.01
CA VAL A 9 9.48 10.31 11.59
C VAL A 9 8.50 9.21 11.18
N LEU A 10 8.81 7.96 11.53
CA LEU A 10 7.97 6.81 11.22
C LEU A 10 6.60 6.87 11.90
N GLY A 11 6.54 7.29 13.17
CA GLY A 11 5.28 7.51 13.88
C GLY A 11 4.44 8.62 13.23
N ASN A 12 5.08 9.71 12.80
CA ASN A 12 4.40 10.79 12.07
C ASN A 12 3.87 10.32 10.71
N PHE A 13 4.61 9.46 9.99
CA PHE A 13 4.15 8.86 8.73
C PHE A 13 2.97 7.91 8.93
N ILE A 14 3.02 7.06 9.96
CA ILE A 14 1.93 6.15 10.34
C ILE A 14 0.69 6.95 10.70
N LYS A 15 0.85 8.02 11.48
CA LYS A 15 -0.23 8.93 11.83
C LYS A 15 -0.83 9.60 10.59
N LYS A 16 0.00 10.16 9.69
CA LYS A 16 -0.47 10.73 8.42
C LYS A 16 -1.25 9.69 7.60
N ALA A 17 -0.73 8.47 7.42
CA ALA A 17 -1.45 7.41 6.71
C ALA A 17 -2.79 7.04 7.40
N GLY A 18 -2.81 7.06 8.74
CA GLY A 18 -4.01 6.88 9.55
C GLY A 18 -5.02 8.03 9.43
N GLU A 19 -4.56 9.28 9.44
CA GLU A 19 -5.35 10.49 9.25
C GLU A 19 -6.02 10.49 7.87
N TYR A 20 -5.35 10.04 6.82
CA TYR A 20 -5.96 9.86 5.49
C TYR A 20 -6.97 8.70 5.46
N THR A 21 -6.74 7.64 6.25
CA THR A 21 -7.75 6.60 6.49
C THR A 21 -8.97 7.17 7.24
N GLN A 22 -8.78 8.16 8.12
CA GLN A 22 -9.86 8.85 8.86
C GLN A 22 -10.48 10.04 8.09
N HIS A 23 -9.77 10.64 7.13
CA HIS A 23 -10.31 11.65 6.22
C HIS A 23 -11.13 10.98 5.10
N SER A 24 -10.78 9.76 4.71
CA SER A 24 -11.67 8.88 3.94
C SER A 24 -12.75 8.20 4.80
N ASN A 25 -12.55 8.05 6.12
CA ASN A 25 -13.55 7.60 7.08
C ASN A 25 -13.68 8.50 8.33
N GLY A 26 -14.54 9.53 8.25
CA GLY A 26 -15.63 9.57 9.23
C GLY A 26 -15.65 10.59 10.37
N SER A 27 -14.84 11.65 10.46
CA SER A 27 -15.11 12.69 11.49
C SER A 27 -16.09 13.78 11.04
N SER A 28 -15.93 14.36 9.84
CA SER A 28 -16.90 15.36 9.36
C SER A 28 -18.16 14.71 8.79
N HIS A 29 -18.01 13.59 8.08
CA HIS A 29 -19.14 12.93 7.43
C HIS A 29 -20.05 12.18 8.41
N ALA A 30 -19.53 11.61 9.49
CA ALA A 30 -20.40 10.96 10.49
C ALA A 30 -21.19 11.99 11.30
N ALA A 31 -20.54 13.10 11.72
CA ALA A 31 -21.22 14.20 12.38
C ALA A 31 -22.27 14.86 11.47
N TRP A 32 -21.91 15.11 10.20
CA TRP A 32 -22.85 15.61 9.19
C TRP A 32 -23.99 14.63 8.91
N LEU A 33 -23.70 13.32 8.80
CA LEU A 33 -24.71 12.31 8.57
C LEU A 33 -25.66 12.23 9.76
N ASP A 34 -25.16 12.35 10.99
CA ASP A 34 -25.99 12.39 12.19
C ASP A 34 -26.88 13.63 12.21
N GLU A 35 -26.31 14.83 11.97
CA GLU A 35 -27.05 16.09 11.88
C GLU A 35 -28.17 16.04 10.82
N VAL A 36 -27.83 15.63 9.60
CA VAL A 36 -28.81 15.57 8.50
C VAL A 36 -29.83 14.46 8.72
N PHE A 37 -29.47 13.39 9.43
CA PHE A 37 -30.41 12.33 9.80
C PHE A 37 -31.36 12.78 10.92
N GLU A 38 -30.95 13.69 11.81
CA GLU A 38 -31.88 14.37 12.73
C GLU A 38 -32.90 15.21 11.96
N ASP A 39 -32.45 16.01 11.00
CA ASP A 39 -33.39 16.78 10.17
C ASP A 39 -34.33 15.88 9.36
N PHE A 40 -33.84 14.74 8.88
CA PHE A 40 -34.68 13.76 8.20
C PHE A 40 -35.76 13.22 9.13
N LYS A 41 -35.42 12.90 10.39
CA LYS A 41 -36.41 12.49 11.40
C LYS A 41 -37.46 13.57 11.62
N THR A 42 -37.06 14.83 11.74
CA THR A 42 -38.00 15.96 11.86
C THR A 42 -38.95 16.03 10.66
N SER A 43 -38.43 15.93 9.43
CA SER A 43 -39.28 15.94 8.22
C SER A 43 -40.28 14.78 8.16
N ILE A 44 -39.87 13.60 8.62
CA ILE A 44 -40.72 12.42 8.68
C ILE A 44 -41.81 12.61 9.74
N GLU A 45 -41.50 13.25 10.86
CA GLU A 45 -42.46 13.53 11.92
C GLU A 45 -43.55 14.49 11.44
N GLU A 46 -43.16 15.56 10.75
CA GLU A 46 -44.09 16.50 10.11
C GLU A 46 -44.97 15.80 9.06
N GLU A 47 -44.38 14.97 8.19
CA GLU A 47 -45.11 14.23 7.17
C GLU A 47 -46.06 13.18 7.79
N LEU A 48 -45.68 12.56 8.92
CA LEU A 48 -46.57 11.66 9.66
C LEU A 48 -47.78 12.42 10.20
N ILE A 49 -47.58 13.59 10.82
CA ILE A 49 -48.67 14.42 11.34
C ILE A 49 -49.62 14.84 10.21
N ALA A 50 -49.07 15.22 9.05
CA ALA A 50 -49.86 15.63 7.89
C ALA A 50 -50.66 14.49 7.24
N ASN A 51 -50.25 13.24 7.44
CA ASN A 51 -50.83 12.05 6.79
C ASN A 51 -51.46 11.07 7.78
N ASP A 52 -52.12 11.57 8.84
CA ASP A 52 -52.83 10.75 9.84
C ASP A 52 -51.93 9.62 10.43
N HIS A 53 -50.70 10.00 10.76
CA HIS A 53 -49.64 9.12 11.28
C HIS A 53 -49.29 7.92 10.38
N LYS A 54 -49.42 8.07 9.05
CA LYS A 54 -49.12 7.00 8.10
C LYS A 54 -48.49 7.50 6.80
N ILE A 55 -47.21 7.20 6.61
CA ILE A 55 -46.48 7.47 5.35
C ILE A 55 -46.34 6.18 4.55
N ARG A 56 -46.66 6.22 3.26
CA ARG A 56 -46.50 5.07 2.36
C ARG A 56 -45.07 4.97 1.83
N LEU A 57 -44.40 3.84 2.08
CA LEU A 57 -43.05 3.55 1.54
C LEU A 57 -43.10 2.68 0.27
N THR A 58 -44.01 1.71 0.23
CA THR A 58 -44.29 0.89 -0.97
C THR A 58 -45.79 0.57 -1.07
N ASN A 59 -46.22 -0.30 -1.98
CA ASN A 59 -47.63 -0.70 -2.08
C ASN A 59 -48.21 -1.30 -0.81
N LYS A 60 -47.40 -1.99 -0.01
CA LYS A 60 -47.84 -2.68 1.20
C LYS A 60 -47.13 -2.22 2.47
N LEU A 61 -46.14 -1.34 2.38
CA LEU A 61 -45.31 -0.94 3.52
C LEU A 61 -45.57 0.50 3.90
N PHE A 62 -45.82 0.74 5.18
CA PHE A 62 -46.07 2.06 5.74
C PHE A 62 -45.14 2.33 6.90
N LEU A 63 -44.67 3.57 7.00
CA LEU A 63 -44.01 4.13 8.16
C LEU A 63 -45.08 4.78 9.05
N THR A 64 -45.08 4.45 10.35
CA THR A 64 -46.18 4.83 11.26
C THR A 64 -45.73 5.63 12.48
N HIS A 65 -44.49 5.47 12.91
CA HIS A 65 -44.00 6.12 14.14
C HIS A 65 -42.48 6.21 14.18
N ILE A 66 -41.94 7.26 14.81
CA ILE A 66 -40.51 7.41 15.09
C ILE A 66 -40.27 7.03 16.55
N GLY A 67 -39.56 5.92 16.80
CA GLY A 67 -39.12 5.55 18.15
C GLY A 67 -37.76 6.16 18.48
N GLU A 68 -37.30 5.90 19.72
CA GLU A 68 -36.03 6.42 20.24
C GLU A 68 -34.82 6.17 19.32
N ASN A 69 -34.69 4.94 18.78
CA ASN A 69 -33.55 4.53 17.94
C ASN A 69 -33.98 3.81 16.65
N SER A 70 -35.25 3.89 16.28
CA SER A 70 -35.80 3.15 15.13
C SER A 70 -37.07 3.74 14.56
N PHE A 71 -37.24 3.60 13.25
CA PHE A 71 -38.51 3.80 12.58
C PHE A 71 -39.41 2.58 12.71
N HIS A 72 -40.69 2.80 13.00
CA HIS A 72 -41.70 1.75 13.09
C HIS A 72 -42.45 1.64 11.78
N ILE A 73 -42.52 0.42 11.26
CA ILE A 73 -43.21 0.13 10.01
C ILE A 73 -44.36 -0.85 10.23
N SER A 74 -45.37 -0.77 9.37
CA SER A 74 -46.50 -1.68 9.33
C SER A 74 -46.81 -2.08 7.88
N SER A 75 -47.64 -3.11 7.74
CA SER A 75 -48.12 -3.62 6.46
C SER A 75 -49.59 -4.02 6.60
N GLU A 76 -50.28 -4.26 5.49
CA GLU A 76 -51.65 -4.74 5.53
C GLU A 76 -51.74 -6.08 6.28
N GLY A 77 -52.50 -6.10 7.39
CA GLY A 77 -52.65 -7.28 8.23
C GLY A 77 -51.50 -7.54 9.21
N TRP A 78 -50.51 -6.66 9.30
CA TRP A 78 -49.37 -6.81 10.20
C TRP A 78 -48.94 -5.50 10.85
N THR A 79 -48.93 -5.50 12.18
CA THR A 79 -48.65 -4.32 13.00
C THR A 79 -47.28 -4.46 13.67
N GLY A 80 -46.21 -4.29 12.92
CA GLY A 80 -44.98 -3.75 13.50
C GLY A 80 -43.69 -4.50 13.23
N ASP A 81 -42.73 -3.77 12.68
CA ASP A 81 -41.30 -4.03 12.80
C ASP A 81 -40.55 -2.71 13.02
N ARG A 82 -39.31 -2.83 13.47
CA ARG A 82 -38.46 -1.69 13.85
C ARG A 82 -37.20 -1.67 13.00
N LEU A 83 -37.03 -0.60 12.25
CA LEU A 83 -35.85 -0.34 11.42
C LEU A 83 -34.91 0.59 12.19
N LYS A 84 -33.81 0.04 12.70
CA LYS A 84 -32.82 0.80 13.47
C LYS A 84 -32.19 1.91 12.63
N PHE A 85 -32.06 3.11 13.21
CA PHE A 85 -31.39 4.25 12.58
C PHE A 85 -29.94 3.93 12.19
N SER A 86 -29.21 3.22 13.07
CA SER A 86 -27.82 2.81 12.83
C SER A 86 -27.65 2.04 11.51
N GLU A 87 -28.60 1.14 11.21
CA GLU A 87 -28.51 0.28 10.02
C GLU A 87 -28.92 1.05 8.76
N ILE A 88 -29.85 2.00 8.86
CA ILE A 88 -30.21 2.90 7.74
C ILE A 88 -29.01 3.77 7.37
N LYS A 89 -28.33 4.37 8.36
CA LYS A 89 -27.11 5.16 8.16
C LYS A 89 -25.99 4.33 7.53
N LYS A 90 -25.77 3.09 7.97
CA LYS A 90 -24.78 2.18 7.37
C LYS A 90 -25.13 1.80 5.92
N LEU A 91 -26.38 1.45 5.65
CA LEU A 91 -26.84 1.11 4.29
C LEU A 91 -26.65 2.29 3.33
N TYR A 92 -26.94 3.51 3.79
CA TYR A 92 -26.63 4.75 3.05
C TYR A 92 -25.12 4.95 2.86
N LYS A 93 -24.34 4.90 3.95
CA LYS A 93 -22.87 5.09 3.94
C LYS A 93 -22.18 4.15 2.97
N TYR A 94 -22.57 2.88 2.94
CA TYR A 94 -21.98 1.86 2.07
C TYR A 94 -22.59 1.83 0.66
N ASN A 95 -23.56 2.70 0.37
CA ASN A 95 -24.32 2.73 -0.88
C ASN A 95 -24.86 1.35 -1.30
N ILE A 96 -25.34 0.58 -0.33
CA ILE A 96 -25.83 -0.78 -0.56
C ILE A 96 -27.20 -0.71 -1.23
N THR A 97 -27.30 -1.31 -2.42
CA THR A 97 -28.56 -1.34 -3.20
C THR A 97 -29.04 -2.76 -3.50
N LYS A 98 -28.17 -3.76 -3.27
CA LYS A 98 -28.49 -5.18 -3.50
C LYS A 98 -28.36 -5.99 -2.22
N LYS A 99 -29.21 -7.01 -2.09
CA LYS A 99 -29.28 -7.85 -0.89
C LYS A 99 -27.97 -8.58 -0.63
N GLU A 100 -27.29 -9.03 -1.68
CA GLU A 100 -26.04 -9.81 -1.61
C GLU A 100 -24.88 -8.99 -1.04
N GLU A 101 -24.87 -7.67 -1.27
CA GLU A 101 -23.83 -6.75 -0.81
C GLU A 101 -23.80 -6.62 0.71
N THR A 102 -24.93 -6.81 1.39
CA THR A 102 -25.02 -6.73 2.85
C THR A 102 -24.12 -7.74 3.58
N LYS A 103 -23.76 -8.86 2.93
CA LYS A 103 -22.86 -9.88 3.50
C LYS A 103 -21.38 -9.47 3.52
N LYS A 104 -21.00 -8.41 2.81
CA LYS A 104 -19.62 -7.94 2.70
C LYS A 104 -19.16 -7.12 3.91
N TYR A 105 -20.09 -6.75 4.79
CA TYR A 105 -19.86 -5.80 5.88
C TYR A 105 -20.17 -6.45 7.23
N ASP A 106 -19.13 -6.76 8.00
CA ASP A 106 -19.24 -7.47 9.29
C ASP A 106 -19.90 -6.63 10.40
N ASP A 107 -19.89 -5.30 10.26
CA ASP A 107 -20.50 -4.36 11.19
C ASP A 107 -22.01 -4.14 10.95
N LEU A 108 -22.56 -4.67 9.85
CA LEU A 108 -24.00 -4.63 9.57
C LEU A 108 -24.72 -5.78 10.29
N ALA A 109 -25.86 -5.50 10.90
CA ALA A 109 -26.60 -6.55 11.60
C ALA A 109 -27.06 -7.64 10.62
N LYS A 110 -26.78 -8.91 10.92
CA LYS A 110 -27.16 -10.08 10.08
C LYS A 110 -28.66 -10.11 9.74
N THR A 111 -29.51 -9.55 10.60
CA THR A 111 -30.95 -9.41 10.37
C THR A 111 -31.31 -8.53 9.18
N VAL A 112 -30.45 -7.57 8.80
CA VAL A 112 -30.67 -6.66 7.67
C VAL A 112 -30.76 -7.44 6.36
N TYR A 113 -29.98 -8.51 6.19
CA TYR A 113 -30.02 -9.37 5.00
C TYR A 113 -31.44 -9.88 4.69
N HIS A 114 -32.20 -10.26 5.72
CA HIS A 114 -33.57 -10.78 5.55
C HIS A 114 -34.64 -9.67 5.46
N ARG A 115 -34.27 -8.42 5.74
CA ARG A 115 -35.18 -7.27 5.90
C ARG A 115 -34.91 -6.16 4.87
N THR A 116 -34.14 -6.45 3.82
CA THR A 116 -33.80 -5.45 2.78
C THR A 116 -35.02 -4.87 2.09
N ALA A 117 -36.09 -5.68 1.91
CA ALA A 117 -37.36 -5.22 1.38
C ALA A 117 -38.03 -4.11 2.22
N TYR A 118 -37.67 -3.98 3.49
CA TYR A 118 -38.15 -2.92 4.39
C TYR A 118 -37.17 -1.76 4.50
N TYR A 119 -35.87 -2.07 4.59
CA TYR A 119 -34.83 -1.06 4.72
C TYR A 119 -34.63 -0.24 3.44
N PHE A 120 -34.61 -0.87 2.26
CA PHE A 120 -34.26 -0.18 1.01
C PHE A 120 -35.24 0.95 0.64
N PRO A 121 -36.57 0.78 0.71
CA PRO A 121 -37.50 1.89 0.43
C PRO A 121 -37.28 3.10 1.34
N LEU A 122 -36.91 2.87 2.60
CA LEU A 122 -36.65 3.93 3.56
C LEU A 122 -35.29 4.61 3.33
N VAL A 123 -34.27 3.85 2.94
CA VAL A 123 -32.97 4.39 2.52
C VAL A 123 -33.12 5.23 1.25
N GLU A 124 -33.93 4.80 0.28
CA GLU A 124 -34.22 5.59 -0.92
C GLU A 124 -34.98 6.89 -0.59
N LYS A 125 -35.99 6.84 0.31
CA LYS A 125 -36.65 8.07 0.79
C LYS A 125 -35.66 9.02 1.49
N PHE A 126 -34.71 8.49 2.27
CA PHE A 126 -33.64 9.29 2.86
C PHE A 126 -32.73 9.90 1.79
N LYS A 127 -32.33 9.14 0.76
CA LYS A 127 -31.56 9.68 -0.38
C LYS A 127 -32.31 10.80 -1.11
N SER A 128 -33.62 10.66 -1.33
CA SER A 128 -34.43 11.72 -1.94
C SER A 128 -34.46 12.98 -1.08
N PHE A 129 -34.60 12.86 0.24
CA PHE A 129 -34.54 14.00 1.17
C PHE A 129 -33.23 14.79 1.07
N LEU A 130 -32.12 14.10 0.77
CA LEU A 130 -30.81 14.73 0.61
C LEU A 130 -30.64 15.50 -0.71
N GLN A 131 -31.50 15.29 -1.71
CA GLN A 131 -31.35 15.94 -3.03
C GLN A 131 -31.55 17.46 -2.97
N ASP A 132 -32.34 17.95 -2.01
CA ASP A 132 -32.69 19.37 -1.86
C ASP A 132 -31.81 20.12 -0.82
N LYS A 133 -30.87 19.43 -0.18
CA LYS A 133 -29.94 20.01 0.79
C LYS A 133 -28.63 20.41 0.12
N PRO A 134 -27.91 21.45 0.60
CA PRO A 134 -26.60 21.80 0.06
C PRO A 134 -25.74 20.55 0.05
N ALA A 135 -25.38 20.10 -1.15
CA ALA A 135 -24.58 18.91 -1.32
C ALA A 135 -23.28 19.11 -0.55
N HIS A 136 -23.03 18.29 0.48
CA HIS A 136 -21.66 17.88 0.69
C HIS A 136 -21.35 17.00 -0.51
N THR A 137 -20.74 17.57 -1.54
CA THR A 137 -20.49 16.90 -2.82
C THR A 137 -19.88 15.51 -2.54
N PRO A 138 -20.60 14.40 -2.76
CA PRO A 138 -20.06 13.06 -2.60
C PRO A 138 -19.29 12.66 -3.86
N ASN A 139 -18.53 13.59 -4.44
CA ASN A 139 -17.52 13.31 -5.47
C ASN A 139 -16.14 13.09 -4.85
N GLN A 140 -16.10 12.56 -3.64
CA GLN A 140 -15.21 11.44 -3.43
C GLN A 140 -16.16 10.25 -3.30
N THR A 141 -16.17 9.41 -4.33
CA THR A 141 -16.17 7.95 -4.13
C THR A 141 -15.56 7.70 -2.75
N LEU A 142 -16.13 6.82 -1.92
CA LEU A 142 -15.32 6.15 -0.91
C LEU A 142 -14.19 5.45 -1.69
N SER A 143 -13.17 6.20 -2.08
CA SER A 143 -11.93 5.69 -2.59
C SER A 143 -11.49 4.82 -1.44
N GLN A 144 -11.25 3.56 -1.75
CA GLN A 144 -10.40 2.74 -0.91
C GLN A 144 -9.29 3.65 -0.39
N PRO A 145 -9.05 3.71 0.93
CA PRO A 145 -8.09 4.64 1.51
C PRO A 145 -6.83 4.57 0.65
N GLU A 146 -6.41 5.72 0.12
CA GLU A 146 -5.31 5.74 -0.84
C GLU A 146 -4.12 4.99 -0.25
N ASN A 147 -3.46 4.18 -1.08
CA ASN A 147 -2.31 3.41 -0.63
C ASN A 147 -1.18 4.38 -0.31
N TYR A 148 -0.75 4.39 0.95
CA TYR A 148 0.46 5.07 1.37
C TYR A 148 1.63 4.12 1.23
N VAL A 149 2.69 4.55 0.57
CA VAL A 149 3.90 3.73 0.37
C VAL A 149 5.07 4.44 1.02
N LEU A 150 5.70 3.77 1.98
CA LEU A 150 6.98 4.15 2.54
C LEU A 150 8.06 3.32 1.86
N VAL A 151 8.92 3.97 1.08
CA VAL A 151 10.10 3.33 0.48
C VAL A 151 11.31 3.58 1.38
N ILE A 152 11.97 2.51 1.81
CA ILE A 152 13.20 2.54 2.60
C ILE A 152 14.31 1.96 1.74
N ASP A 153 15.18 2.83 1.24
CA ASP A 153 16.31 2.40 0.42
C ASP A 153 17.44 1.84 1.30
N GLU A 154 18.11 0.78 0.84
CA GLU A 154 19.22 0.13 1.54
C GLU A 154 18.89 -0.22 3.00
N ILE A 155 17.74 -0.86 3.21
CA ILE A 155 17.15 -1.13 4.52
C ILE A 155 18.09 -1.91 5.45
N ASN A 156 18.99 -2.72 4.91
CA ASN A 156 19.98 -3.45 5.69
C ASN A 156 21.03 -2.52 6.33
N ARG A 157 21.30 -1.31 5.80
CA ARG A 157 22.36 -0.38 6.26
C ARG A 157 22.20 0.21 7.65
N ALA A 158 21.08 -0.02 8.29
CA ALA A 158 20.85 0.37 9.67
C ALA A 158 20.64 -0.86 10.57
N ASN A 159 20.86 -0.68 11.87
CA ASN A 159 20.35 -1.65 12.84
C ASN A 159 18.82 -1.58 12.85
N LEU A 160 18.19 -2.43 12.04
CA LEU A 160 16.75 -2.40 11.82
C LEU A 160 15.95 -2.62 13.09
N SER A 161 16.45 -3.44 14.02
CA SER A 161 15.80 -3.66 15.31
C SER A 161 15.72 -2.36 16.13
N SER A 162 16.78 -1.55 16.10
CA SER A 162 16.80 -0.24 16.77
C SER A 162 15.97 0.82 16.03
N VAL A 163 15.96 0.80 14.70
CA VAL A 163 15.23 1.79 13.89
C VAL A 163 13.72 1.54 13.90
N LEU A 164 13.32 0.28 13.72
CA LEU A 164 11.91 -0.10 13.66
C LEU A 164 11.30 -0.23 15.04
N GLY A 165 12.08 -0.65 16.05
CA GLY A 165 11.64 -0.75 17.44
C GLY A 165 10.29 -1.46 17.56
N GLU A 166 9.30 -0.75 18.10
CA GLU A 166 7.96 -1.26 18.35
C GLU A 166 7.11 -1.42 17.08
N LEU A 167 7.49 -0.81 15.94
CA LEU A 167 6.81 -1.01 14.66
C LEU A 167 6.85 -2.48 14.24
N ILE A 168 7.86 -3.24 14.65
CA ILE A 168 7.96 -4.68 14.34
C ILE A 168 6.71 -5.43 14.83
N TYR A 169 6.19 -5.07 16.01
CA TYR A 169 4.97 -5.66 16.56
C TYR A 169 3.72 -5.17 15.81
N ALA A 170 3.66 -3.88 15.46
CA ALA A 170 2.53 -3.33 14.71
C ALA A 170 2.46 -3.83 13.25
N LEU A 171 3.59 -4.24 12.66
CA LEU A 171 3.66 -4.91 11.36
C LEU A 171 3.01 -6.30 11.39
N GLU A 172 3.11 -7.01 12.52
CA GLU A 172 2.47 -8.31 12.71
C GLU A 172 0.97 -8.16 13.00
N TYR A 173 0.59 -7.19 13.84
CA TYR A 173 -0.79 -6.96 14.27
C TYR A 173 -1.41 -5.72 13.60
N ARG A 174 -1.36 -5.66 12.27
CA ARG A 174 -1.93 -4.56 11.48
C ARG A 174 -3.39 -4.29 11.85
N GLY A 175 -3.74 -3.01 11.98
CA GLY A 175 -5.07 -2.56 12.38
C GLY A 175 -5.41 -2.72 13.88
N LYS A 176 -4.48 -3.20 14.71
CA LYS A 176 -4.63 -3.25 16.17
C LYS A 176 -3.71 -2.24 16.85
N ALA A 177 -4.13 -1.76 18.01
CA ALA A 177 -3.29 -0.93 18.86
C ALA A 177 -2.18 -1.76 19.50
N VAL A 178 -0.95 -1.28 19.37
CA VAL A 178 0.23 -1.78 20.06
C VAL A 178 0.75 -0.66 20.96
N GLU A 179 0.93 -0.95 22.23
CA GLU A 179 1.45 0.03 23.18
C GLU A 179 2.95 0.30 22.89
N SER A 180 3.26 1.56 22.62
CA SER A 180 4.60 2.10 22.40
C SER A 180 5.14 2.69 23.70
N VAL A 181 6.43 2.49 23.96
CA VAL A 181 7.14 3.12 25.10
C VAL A 181 7.25 4.65 24.89
N TYR A 182 7.23 5.09 23.63
CA TYR A 182 7.33 6.50 23.26
C TYR A 182 5.95 7.08 22.95
N GLU A 183 5.66 8.21 23.59
CA GLU A 183 4.47 9.00 23.35
C GLU A 183 4.62 9.83 22.05
N VAL A 184 3.66 9.67 21.15
CA VAL A 184 3.51 10.49 19.94
C VAL A 184 2.26 11.34 20.13
N GLU A 185 2.44 12.65 20.33
CA GLU A 185 1.35 13.63 20.50
C GLU A 185 0.29 13.26 21.57
N GLY A 186 0.68 12.78 22.75
CA GLY A 186 -0.29 12.43 23.80
C GLY A 186 -0.78 10.99 23.77
N ASN A 187 -0.45 10.21 22.73
CA ASN A 187 -0.88 8.82 22.61
C ASN A 187 0.32 7.86 22.61
N ARG A 188 0.15 6.73 23.30
CA ARG A 188 1.10 5.60 23.31
C ARG A 188 0.66 4.45 22.41
N ASP A 189 -0.57 4.47 21.90
CA ASP A 189 -1.02 3.45 20.97
C ASP A 189 -0.48 3.71 19.57
N LEU A 190 0.29 2.74 19.05
CA LEU A 190 0.72 2.68 17.67
C LEU A 190 -0.18 1.71 16.91
N ILE A 191 -0.93 2.23 15.92
CA ILE A 191 -1.76 1.43 15.02
C ILE A 191 -1.22 1.57 13.61
N LEU A 192 -0.78 0.46 13.01
CA LEU A 192 -0.37 0.46 11.61
C LEU A 192 -1.60 0.30 10.70
N PRO A 193 -1.95 1.30 9.89
CA PRO A 193 -3.17 1.23 9.09
C PRO A 193 -2.98 0.27 7.90
N PRO A 194 -4.07 -0.40 7.45
CA PRO A 194 -3.97 -1.43 6.41
C PRO A 194 -3.57 -0.87 5.04
N ASN A 195 -3.76 0.43 4.78
CA ASN A 195 -3.38 1.10 3.54
C ASN A 195 -1.91 1.56 3.49
N LEU A 196 -1.11 1.33 4.55
CA LEU A 196 0.31 1.66 4.57
C LEU A 196 1.19 0.47 4.16
N TYR A 197 1.81 0.57 3.00
CA TYR A 197 2.79 -0.37 2.49
C TYR A 197 4.20 0.11 2.81
N ILE A 198 5.07 -0.80 3.22
CA ILE A 198 6.48 -0.51 3.43
C ILE A 198 7.26 -1.36 2.43
N ILE A 199 8.02 -0.70 1.56
CA ILE A 199 8.87 -1.35 0.57
C ILE A 199 10.31 -1.03 0.93
N GLY A 200 11.07 -2.06 1.33
CA GLY A 200 12.50 -1.95 1.55
C GLY A 200 13.26 -2.42 0.31
N THR A 201 14.29 -1.69 -0.10
CA THR A 201 15.31 -2.22 -1.03
C THR A 201 16.48 -2.74 -0.20
N MET A 202 17.15 -3.77 -0.70
CA MET A 202 18.32 -4.35 -0.05
C MET A 202 19.35 -4.71 -1.11
N ASN A 203 20.58 -4.28 -0.90
CA ASN A 203 21.72 -4.83 -1.61
C ASN A 203 22.18 -6.11 -0.91
N THR A 204 22.06 -7.25 -1.59
CA THR A 204 22.40 -8.59 -1.07
C THR A 204 23.90 -8.90 -1.16
N ALA A 205 24.66 -8.17 -1.98
CA ALA A 205 26.11 -8.36 -2.12
C ALA A 205 26.89 -7.83 -0.91
N ASP A 206 26.34 -6.87 -0.17
CA ASP A 206 27.05 -6.18 0.91
C ASP A 206 26.95 -6.96 2.23
N ARG A 207 28.00 -7.75 2.52
CA ARG A 207 28.14 -8.53 3.77
C ARG A 207 28.55 -7.70 4.98
N SER A 208 29.00 -6.46 4.79
CA SER A 208 29.43 -5.58 5.89
C SER A 208 28.26 -5.07 6.73
N VAL A 209 27.05 -5.28 6.20
CA VAL A 209 25.83 -4.69 6.69
C VAL A 209 24.99 -5.76 7.37
N GLY A 210 24.61 -5.50 8.63
CA GLY A 210 24.07 -6.51 9.55
C GLY A 210 22.98 -7.40 8.95
N HIS A 211 23.05 -8.70 9.25
CA HIS A 211 21.99 -9.64 8.90
C HIS A 211 20.64 -9.14 9.42
N ILE A 212 19.62 -9.10 8.57
CA ILE A 212 18.25 -8.82 9.01
C ILE A 212 17.83 -9.91 10.00
N ASP A 213 17.46 -9.47 11.20
CA ASP A 213 16.98 -10.36 12.26
C ASP A 213 15.80 -11.22 11.80
N TYR A 214 15.76 -12.47 12.27
CA TYR A 214 14.74 -13.43 11.86
C TYR A 214 13.32 -13.01 12.26
N ALA A 215 13.16 -12.22 13.32
CA ALA A 215 11.90 -11.60 13.66
C ALA A 215 11.45 -10.67 12.53
N ILE A 216 12.30 -9.73 12.11
CA ILE A 216 11.97 -8.77 11.05
C ILE A 216 11.71 -9.48 9.73
N ARG A 217 12.55 -10.47 9.37
CA ARG A 217 12.40 -11.27 8.14
C ARG A 217 11.01 -11.90 8.01
N ARG A 218 10.40 -12.37 9.11
CA ARG A 218 9.06 -12.97 9.07
C ARG A 218 7.90 -11.98 8.84
N ARG A 219 8.16 -10.66 8.91
CA ARG A 219 7.15 -9.61 8.72
C ARG A 219 7.25 -8.90 7.36
N PHE A 220 8.26 -9.27 6.55
CA PHE A 220 8.43 -8.79 5.19
C PHE A 220 8.31 -9.95 4.19
N ALA A 221 7.73 -9.68 3.02
CA ALA A 221 7.88 -10.53 1.86
C ALA A 221 9.21 -10.19 1.18
N PHE A 222 10.01 -11.21 0.88
CA PHE A 222 11.28 -11.06 0.16
C PHE A 222 11.07 -11.43 -1.30
N ILE A 223 11.42 -10.50 -2.19
CA ILE A 223 11.28 -10.66 -3.64
C ILE A 223 12.66 -10.40 -4.23
N ASP A 224 13.23 -11.43 -4.87
CA ASP A 224 14.53 -11.31 -5.53
C ASP A 224 14.33 -10.55 -6.86
N VAL A 225 15.03 -9.43 -7.03
CA VAL A 225 15.08 -8.66 -8.28
C VAL A 225 16.40 -8.97 -8.97
N LEU A 226 16.38 -9.99 -9.83
CA LEU A 226 17.59 -10.49 -10.49
C LEU A 226 18.00 -9.62 -11.69
N PRO A 227 19.30 -9.57 -12.03
CA PRO A 227 19.73 -8.91 -13.26
C PRO A 227 19.12 -9.57 -14.51
N GLU A 228 18.45 -8.78 -15.35
CA GLU A 228 17.87 -9.23 -16.61
C GLU A 228 18.38 -8.42 -17.82
N SER A 229 18.29 -9.02 -19.02
CA SER A 229 18.58 -8.30 -20.27
C SER A 229 17.45 -7.33 -20.58
N LEU A 230 17.79 -6.07 -20.86
CA LEU A 230 16.83 -5.02 -21.21
C LEU A 230 16.92 -4.62 -22.69
N GLU A 231 17.38 -5.53 -23.55
CA GLU A 231 17.59 -5.26 -24.98
C GLU A 231 16.31 -4.90 -25.76
N HIS A 232 15.15 -5.24 -25.21
CA HIS A 232 13.84 -4.93 -25.78
C HIS A 232 13.29 -3.55 -25.35
N ASP A 233 13.93 -2.85 -24.41
CA ASP A 233 13.48 -1.51 -24.00
C ASP A 233 13.92 -0.45 -25.01
N SER A 234 12.95 0.04 -25.77
CA SER A 234 13.16 1.07 -26.79
C SER A 234 13.55 2.45 -26.25
N ASN A 235 13.47 2.71 -24.94
CA ASN A 235 13.80 4.00 -24.33
C ASN A 235 15.28 4.16 -24.00
N ILE A 236 16.06 3.08 -24.05
CA ILE A 236 17.47 3.05 -23.68
C ILE A 236 18.36 2.50 -24.79
N HIS A 237 19.67 2.66 -24.64
CA HIS A 237 20.65 1.81 -25.30
C HIS A 237 21.13 0.76 -24.30
N PHE A 238 21.09 -0.51 -24.69
CA PHE A 238 21.53 -1.62 -23.86
C PHE A 238 22.74 -2.33 -24.49
N ASN A 239 23.80 -2.56 -23.72
CA ASN A 239 24.97 -3.31 -24.14
C ASN A 239 24.78 -4.81 -23.85
N SER A 240 23.98 -5.48 -24.69
CA SER A 240 23.70 -6.93 -24.55
C SER A 240 24.97 -7.78 -24.54
N GLU A 241 25.95 -7.45 -25.39
CA GLU A 241 27.21 -8.21 -25.47
C GLU A 241 28.01 -8.12 -24.17
N GLY A 242 28.16 -6.92 -23.61
CA GLY A 242 28.82 -6.70 -22.32
C GLY A 242 28.09 -7.41 -21.18
N PHE A 243 26.76 -7.29 -21.14
CA PHE A 243 25.93 -7.93 -20.11
C PHE A 243 26.06 -9.45 -20.16
N GLU A 244 26.02 -10.06 -21.34
CA GLU A 244 26.13 -11.51 -21.50
C GLU A 244 27.52 -12.02 -21.11
N LYS A 245 28.60 -11.36 -21.58
CA LYS A 245 29.98 -11.71 -21.21
C LYS A 245 30.19 -11.70 -19.70
N VAL A 246 29.66 -10.69 -19.01
CA VAL A 246 29.77 -10.59 -17.55
C VAL A 246 28.88 -11.61 -16.86
N SER A 247 27.64 -11.80 -17.32
CA SER A 247 26.69 -12.76 -16.74
C SER A 247 27.20 -14.20 -16.77
N GLN A 248 27.98 -14.58 -17.79
CA GLN A 248 28.58 -15.90 -17.89
C GLN A 248 29.62 -16.17 -16.78
N LEU A 249 30.25 -15.13 -16.21
CA LEU A 249 31.14 -15.30 -15.07
C LEU A 249 30.42 -15.82 -13.83
N PHE A 250 29.10 -15.63 -13.73
CA PHE A 250 28.30 -16.04 -12.57
C PHE A 250 27.54 -17.36 -12.78
N LYS A 251 27.54 -17.93 -13.99
CA LYS A 251 26.81 -19.17 -14.32
C LYS A 251 27.69 -20.42 -14.33
N ASN A 252 28.99 -20.28 -14.61
CA ASN A 252 29.86 -21.40 -14.99
C ASN A 252 30.64 -22.03 -13.82
N GLY A 253 30.09 -22.05 -12.61
CA GLY A 253 30.78 -22.62 -11.44
C GLY A 253 32.01 -21.82 -10.98
N ASN A 254 32.16 -20.60 -11.49
CA ASN A 254 33.24 -19.68 -11.13
C ASN A 254 32.94 -18.89 -9.85
N ILE A 255 31.86 -19.22 -9.15
CA ILE A 255 31.49 -18.61 -7.88
C ILE A 255 31.98 -19.53 -6.77
N SER A 256 32.69 -18.96 -5.79
CA SER A 256 33.08 -19.70 -4.60
C SER A 256 31.85 -20.23 -3.86
N GLY A 257 31.94 -21.43 -3.27
CA GLY A 257 30.82 -22.10 -2.62
C GLY A 257 30.22 -21.36 -1.41
N GLU A 258 30.85 -20.29 -0.96
CA GLU A 258 30.32 -19.40 0.07
C GLU A 258 29.32 -18.36 -0.46
N PHE A 259 29.17 -18.21 -1.78
CA PHE A 259 28.34 -17.19 -2.41
C PHE A 259 27.31 -17.80 -3.36
N GLU A 260 26.18 -17.13 -3.53
CA GLU A 260 25.18 -17.46 -4.55
C GLU A 260 25.20 -16.43 -5.67
N ALA A 261 25.08 -16.87 -6.93
CA ALA A 261 25.08 -15.99 -8.10
C ALA A 261 24.07 -14.84 -7.99
N LYS A 262 22.88 -15.15 -7.47
CA LYS A 262 21.80 -14.18 -7.33
C LYS A 262 22.10 -13.03 -6.37
N ASP A 263 23.06 -13.20 -5.45
CA ASP A 263 23.42 -12.20 -4.46
C ASP A 263 24.58 -11.31 -4.93
N VAL A 264 25.39 -11.77 -5.88
CA VAL A 264 26.63 -11.09 -6.30
C VAL A 264 26.69 -10.74 -7.78
N GLN A 265 25.77 -11.22 -8.62
CA GLN A 265 25.78 -10.90 -10.04
C GLN A 265 25.59 -9.38 -10.27
N LEU A 266 26.42 -8.81 -11.15
CA LEU A 266 26.33 -7.40 -11.50
C LEU A 266 24.99 -7.08 -12.18
N GLY A 267 24.36 -5.99 -11.73
CA GLY A 267 23.09 -5.51 -12.24
C GLY A 267 23.16 -5.00 -13.69
N HIS A 268 22.01 -5.04 -14.37
CA HIS A 268 21.87 -4.58 -15.76
C HIS A 268 22.10 -3.06 -15.93
N SER A 269 22.03 -2.26 -14.86
CA SER A 269 22.22 -0.80 -14.87
C SER A 269 23.60 -0.36 -15.40
N TYR A 270 24.64 -1.18 -15.21
CA TYR A 270 25.98 -0.94 -15.76
C TYR A 270 26.02 -1.03 -17.30
N PHE A 271 25.03 -1.64 -17.91
CA PHE A 271 24.95 -1.89 -19.35
C PHE A 271 23.92 -1.00 -20.05
N ILE A 272 23.39 0.01 -19.35
CA ILE A 272 22.43 0.98 -19.86
C ILE A 272 23.14 2.30 -20.20
N ALA A 273 22.84 2.87 -21.37
CA ALA A 273 23.14 4.25 -21.71
C ALA A 273 21.84 4.98 -22.12
N PRO A 274 21.62 6.22 -21.67
CA PRO A 274 20.45 6.99 -22.09
C PRO A 274 20.54 7.34 -23.59
N LYS A 275 19.39 7.45 -24.27
CA LYS A 275 19.35 7.86 -25.70
C LYS A 275 19.78 9.31 -25.93
N GLN A 276 19.57 10.14 -24.93
CA GLN A 276 20.05 11.52 -24.90
C GLN A 276 20.79 11.66 -23.58
N ASP A 277 22.10 11.84 -23.62
CA ASP A 277 22.89 12.15 -22.44
C ASP A 277 22.56 13.60 -22.01
N PRO A 278 21.90 13.81 -20.87
CA PRO A 278 21.48 15.13 -20.45
C PRO A 278 22.63 16.00 -19.95
N VAL A 279 23.84 15.44 -19.74
CA VAL A 279 24.95 16.13 -19.08
C VAL A 279 26.09 16.45 -20.03
N ASN A 280 26.62 15.45 -20.75
CA ASN A 280 27.91 15.59 -21.44
C ASN A 280 27.84 15.40 -22.97
N HIS A 281 26.65 15.17 -23.54
CA HIS A 281 26.46 14.83 -24.96
C HIS A 281 27.33 13.65 -25.43
N GLN A 282 27.72 12.75 -24.51
CA GLN A 282 28.51 11.58 -24.86
C GLN A 282 27.69 10.64 -25.73
N ASN A 283 28.33 10.02 -26.71
CA ASN A 283 27.68 8.95 -27.46
C ASN A 283 27.61 7.67 -26.61
N ARG A 284 26.69 6.76 -26.94
CA ARG A 284 26.46 5.54 -26.16
C ARG A 284 27.73 4.67 -26.00
N ASP A 285 28.60 4.64 -27.01
CA ASP A 285 29.78 3.77 -27.02
C ASP A 285 30.84 4.30 -26.05
N GLU A 286 30.94 5.63 -25.91
CA GLU A 286 31.77 6.28 -24.89
C GLU A 286 31.26 5.99 -23.47
N ILE A 287 29.94 6.04 -23.25
CA ILE A 287 29.32 5.71 -21.97
C ILE A 287 29.58 4.25 -21.61
N PHE A 288 29.39 3.32 -22.55
CA PHE A 288 29.68 1.91 -22.32
C PHE A 288 31.16 1.65 -22.05
N ARG A 289 32.07 2.30 -22.78
CA ARG A 289 33.50 2.20 -22.51
C ARG A 289 33.84 2.68 -21.11
N MET A 290 33.28 3.81 -20.69
CA MET A 290 33.50 4.36 -19.36
C MET A 290 33.00 3.39 -18.27
N LYS A 291 31.74 2.96 -18.36
CA LYS A 291 31.15 2.01 -17.40
C LYS A 291 31.94 0.69 -17.36
N MET A 292 32.34 0.16 -18.51
CA MET A 292 33.07 -1.10 -18.56
C MET A 292 34.47 -0.99 -17.92
N ASN A 293 35.22 0.07 -18.28
CA ASN A 293 36.62 0.22 -17.86
C ASN A 293 36.77 0.69 -16.41
N TYR A 294 35.83 1.50 -15.91
CA TYR A 294 35.95 2.20 -14.63
C TYR A 294 34.93 1.76 -13.58
N GLU A 295 33.89 1.00 -13.94
CA GLU A 295 32.92 0.46 -12.98
C GLU A 295 32.92 -1.07 -13.00
N VAL A 296 32.56 -1.70 -14.12
CA VAL A 296 32.38 -3.16 -14.22
C VAL A 296 33.68 -3.93 -13.99
N VAL A 297 34.73 -3.65 -14.76
CA VAL A 297 36.00 -4.37 -14.64
C VAL A 297 36.62 -4.19 -13.24
N PRO A 298 36.70 -2.97 -12.66
CA PRO A 298 37.17 -2.80 -11.30
C PRO A 298 36.39 -3.61 -10.24
N ILE A 299 35.05 -3.63 -10.32
CA ILE A 299 34.22 -4.41 -9.38
C ILE A 299 34.54 -5.92 -9.50
N LEU A 300 34.61 -6.44 -10.73
CA LEU A 300 34.94 -7.84 -10.97
C LEU A 300 36.33 -8.22 -10.47
N LEU A 301 37.31 -7.31 -10.58
CA LEU A 301 38.65 -7.54 -10.04
C LEU A 301 38.67 -7.55 -8.51
N GLU A 302 37.83 -6.73 -7.87
CA GLU A 302 37.66 -6.78 -6.41
C GLU A 302 36.99 -8.10 -6.00
N TYR A 303 36.01 -8.60 -6.77
CA TYR A 303 35.41 -9.92 -6.52
C TYR A 303 36.41 -11.07 -6.62
N VAL A 304 37.39 -11.00 -7.51
CA VAL A 304 38.49 -11.98 -7.55
C VAL A 304 39.36 -11.87 -6.30
N LYS A 305 39.67 -10.64 -5.86
CA LYS A 305 40.48 -10.38 -4.65
C LYS A 305 39.78 -10.85 -3.37
N ASP A 306 38.47 -10.68 -3.29
CA ASP A 306 37.62 -11.08 -2.17
C ASP A 306 37.23 -12.58 -2.22
N GLY A 307 37.65 -13.30 -3.27
CA GLY A 307 37.39 -14.73 -3.44
C GLY A 307 35.95 -15.07 -3.82
N VAL A 308 35.16 -14.09 -4.27
CA VAL A 308 33.80 -14.30 -4.81
C VAL A 308 33.89 -15.03 -6.15
N LEU A 309 34.76 -14.54 -7.05
CA LEU A 309 35.01 -15.12 -8.36
C LEU A 309 36.34 -15.89 -8.35
N ILE A 310 36.29 -17.15 -8.77
CA ILE A 310 37.42 -18.08 -8.74
C ILE A 310 37.49 -18.91 -10.03
N GLY A 311 38.66 -19.54 -10.27
CA GLY A 311 38.82 -20.52 -11.33
C GLY A 311 39.19 -19.92 -12.68
N ASN A 312 38.73 -20.58 -13.75
CA ASN A 312 39.10 -20.27 -15.12
C ASN A 312 37.85 -20.09 -15.97
N TYR A 313 37.92 -19.19 -16.94
CA TYR A 313 36.86 -19.00 -17.92
C TYR A 313 37.47 -18.81 -19.32
N ASP A 314 36.88 -19.47 -20.31
CA ASP A 314 37.34 -19.42 -21.71
C ASP A 314 38.85 -19.72 -21.88
N GLY A 315 39.32 -20.74 -21.14
CA GLY A 315 40.72 -21.19 -21.18
C GLY A 315 41.74 -20.26 -20.51
N LYS A 316 41.30 -19.22 -19.80
CA LYS A 316 42.15 -18.26 -19.07
C LYS A 316 41.84 -18.26 -17.59
N ASP A 317 42.81 -17.83 -16.79
CA ASP A 317 42.53 -17.44 -15.40
C ASP A 317 41.45 -16.35 -15.39
N ILE A 318 40.51 -16.43 -14.44
CA ILE A 318 39.36 -15.52 -14.40
C ILE A 318 39.77 -14.05 -14.35
N LYS A 319 40.87 -13.73 -13.67
CA LYS A 319 41.42 -12.36 -13.61
C LYS A 319 41.93 -11.90 -14.96
N GLU A 320 42.60 -12.78 -15.70
CA GLU A 320 43.07 -12.49 -17.05
C GLU A 320 41.91 -12.26 -18.00
N TYR A 321 40.89 -13.12 -17.95
CA TYR A 321 39.66 -12.95 -18.74
C TYR A 321 38.99 -11.59 -18.44
N ILE A 322 38.79 -11.24 -17.16
CA ILE A 322 38.17 -9.96 -16.77
C ILE A 322 38.94 -8.76 -17.35
N ASN A 323 40.27 -8.82 -17.40
CA ASN A 323 41.06 -7.73 -18.00
C ASN A 323 40.84 -7.58 -19.51
N THR A 324 40.48 -8.66 -20.22
CA THR A 324 40.14 -8.59 -21.66
C THR A 324 38.80 -7.92 -21.93
N LEU A 325 37.95 -7.75 -20.91
CA LEU A 325 36.67 -7.07 -21.05
C LEU A 325 36.78 -5.55 -21.17
N LYS A 326 37.97 -4.98 -20.91
CA LYS A 326 38.21 -3.54 -21.10
C LYS A 326 38.02 -3.18 -22.58
N MET A 327 37.26 -2.11 -22.82
CA MET A 327 37.03 -1.57 -24.14
C MET A 327 38.14 -0.59 -24.50
N ASN A 328 38.85 -0.85 -25.61
CA ASN A 328 39.85 0.06 -26.15
C ASN A 328 39.20 1.17 -26.98
N ASN A 329 39.95 2.25 -27.24
CA ASN A 329 39.52 3.37 -28.08
C ASN A 329 39.37 3.00 -29.55
#